data_AF-A0A5M4B425-F1
#
_entry.id   AF-A0A5M4B425-F1
#
_cell.length_a   1.000
_cell.length_b   1.000
_cell.length_c   1.000
_cell.angle_alpha   90.00
_cell.angle_beta   90.00
_cell.angle_gamma   90.00
#
_symmetry.space_group_name_H-M   'P 1'
#
loop_
_entity.id
_entity.type
_entity.pdbx_description
1 polymer ?
#
loop_
_entity_poly.entity_id
_entity_poly.type
_entity_poly.pdbx_seq_one_letter_code
_entity_poly.pdbx_strand_id
1 'polypeptide(L)'
;MELINALSNSLLNDSLGTSIPKIEVIAQLPEKSLIEHLYSSATVIIALANLLLVIYIFSKNNTKDKNTNEKNRKINLLKTLVLDYNISKFYSFFTDVSEKTKLVNVRGLSMEDRAKINDEINDLATDFRQSFIDLFIAIDNKLYDDILKKTDLLIDGLTNTIFDEGINLAHKPKFEESITKEIRLSKTEIIRTMFSYSGE
;
A
#
# COMPACT_ATOMS: atom_id res chain seq x y z
N MET A 1 87.19 -39.20 64.96
CA MET A 1 88.34 -40.04 64.56
C MET A 1 87.81 -41.03 63.51
N GLU A 2 87.16 -40.57 62.45
CA GLU A 2 87.77 -39.89 61.29
C GLU A 2 89.02 -40.62 60.81
N LEU A 3 88.84 -41.65 59.98
CA LEU A 3 89.85 -42.17 59.04
C LEU A 3 89.33 -43.24 58.05
N ILE A 4 88.00 -43.44 57.93
CA ILE A 4 87.42 -44.33 56.91
C ILE A 4 86.74 -43.54 55.76
N ASN A 5 86.67 -42.21 55.85
CA ASN A 5 86.15 -41.33 54.78
C ASN A 5 87.18 -40.93 53.71
N ALA A 6 88.36 -41.56 53.68
CA ALA A 6 89.48 -41.13 52.83
C ALA A 6 89.82 -42.05 51.63
N LEU A 7 88.96 -43.01 51.28
CA LEU A 7 89.12 -43.79 50.04
C LEU A 7 88.05 -43.49 48.98
N SER A 8 87.52 -42.27 49.05
CA SER A 8 86.66 -41.64 48.03
C SER A 8 87.39 -41.30 46.72
N ASN A 9 88.70 -41.56 46.55
CA ASN A 9 89.49 -40.91 45.49
C ASN A 9 90.40 -41.82 44.64
N SER A 10 90.21 -43.14 44.56
CA SER A 10 91.15 -43.97 43.77
C SER A 10 90.59 -44.89 42.68
N LEU A 11 89.31 -44.83 42.29
CA LEU A 11 88.84 -45.58 41.11
C LEU A 11 87.81 -44.79 40.29
N LEU A 12 88.18 -43.55 39.95
CA LEU A 12 87.80 -42.97 38.65
C LEU A 12 88.73 -43.58 37.59
N ASN A 13 88.33 -44.70 36.99
CA ASN A 13 88.73 -45.08 35.63
C ASN A 13 88.01 -46.38 35.23
N ASP A 14 86.79 -46.23 34.75
CA ASP A 14 86.35 -46.93 33.54
C ASP A 14 85.22 -46.13 32.89
N SER A 15 85.64 -45.09 32.18
CA SER A 15 85.30 -44.88 30.77
C SER A 15 83.91 -45.35 30.31
N LEU A 16 83.01 -44.37 30.15
CA LEU A 16 82.25 -44.09 28.92
C LEU A 16 81.40 -45.24 28.33
N GLY A 17 80.12 -45.24 28.72
CA GLY A 17 79.05 -45.99 28.05
C GLY A 17 77.75 -45.21 28.10
N THR A 18 77.69 -44.10 27.36
CA THR A 18 76.51 -43.26 27.12
C THR A 18 75.31 -44.06 26.61
N SER A 19 74.15 -43.95 27.26
CA SER A 19 72.84 -43.68 26.62
C SER A 19 71.70 -43.73 27.64
N ILE A 20 71.38 -42.58 28.24
CA ILE A 20 70.06 -42.37 28.84
C ILE A 20 69.09 -42.17 27.66
N PRO A 21 68.06 -43.03 27.45
CA PRO A 21 67.05 -42.74 26.45
C PRO A 21 66.27 -41.52 26.91
N LYS A 22 66.51 -40.42 26.20
CA LYS A 22 65.75 -39.18 26.24
C LYS A 22 64.35 -39.51 25.74
N ILE A 23 63.37 -39.64 26.65
CA ILE A 23 61.96 -39.66 26.23
C ILE A 23 61.66 -38.24 25.76
N GLU A 24 61.63 -38.06 24.44
CA GLU A 24 61.08 -36.88 23.80
C GLU A 24 59.63 -36.71 24.26
N VAL A 25 59.37 -35.57 24.88
CA VAL A 25 58.03 -35.00 24.93
C VAL A 25 57.55 -34.93 23.49
N ILE A 26 56.63 -35.82 23.12
CA ILE A 26 56.02 -35.81 21.79
C ILE A 26 55.46 -34.41 21.55
N ALA A 27 55.85 -33.89 20.40
CA ALA A 27 55.65 -32.56 19.92
C ALA A 27 54.26 -31.96 20.24
N GLN A 28 54.30 -30.66 20.52
CA GLN A 28 53.21 -29.70 20.39
C GLN A 28 52.25 -30.12 19.25
N LEU A 29 50.95 -30.17 19.52
CA LEU A 29 49.92 -30.12 18.48
C LEU A 29 49.78 -28.66 18.01
N PRO A 30 50.28 -28.24 16.83
CA PRO A 30 50.08 -26.90 16.32
C PRO A 30 49.05 -26.96 15.19
N GLU A 31 47.91 -27.63 15.42
CA GLU A 31 46.75 -27.56 14.51
C GLU A 31 45.49 -27.00 15.18
N LYS A 32 45.55 -26.70 16.48
CA LYS A 32 44.42 -26.06 17.19
C LYS A 32 44.26 -24.59 16.80
N SER A 33 45.34 -23.83 16.64
CA SER A 33 45.22 -22.37 16.45
C SER A 33 44.60 -22.00 15.10
N LEU A 34 44.94 -22.70 14.02
CA LEU A 34 44.39 -22.40 12.68
C LEU A 34 42.89 -22.71 12.61
N ILE A 35 42.44 -23.83 13.20
CA ILE A 35 41.02 -24.19 13.27
C ILE A 35 40.26 -23.23 14.20
N GLU A 36 40.85 -22.82 15.32
CA GLU A 36 40.25 -21.86 16.26
C GLU A 36 40.13 -20.45 15.66
N HIS A 37 41.14 -19.99 14.90
CA HIS A 37 41.10 -18.74 14.15
C HIS A 37 40.10 -18.78 12.99
N LEU A 38 39.98 -19.92 12.29
CA LEU A 38 38.97 -20.13 11.25
C LEU A 38 37.56 -20.12 11.83
N TYR A 39 37.35 -20.78 12.97
CA TYR A 39 36.05 -20.81 13.64
C TYR A 39 35.64 -19.43 14.17
N SER A 40 36.58 -18.72 14.79
CA SER A 40 36.34 -17.35 15.27
C SER A 40 36.05 -16.39 14.12
N SER A 41 36.81 -16.44 13.02
CA SER A 41 36.57 -15.60 11.84
C SER A 41 35.22 -15.91 11.17
N ALA A 42 34.86 -17.19 11.03
CA ALA A 42 33.55 -17.60 10.54
C ALA A 42 32.41 -17.08 11.43
N THR A 43 32.58 -17.14 12.75
CA THR A 43 31.59 -16.61 13.72
C THR A 43 31.41 -15.10 13.58
N VAL A 44 32.50 -14.34 13.40
CA VAL A 44 32.44 -12.89 13.15
C VAL A 44 31.73 -12.57 11.82
N ILE A 45 32.02 -13.33 10.76
CA ILE A 45 31.37 -13.17 9.45
C ILE A 45 29.87 -13.48 9.54
N ILE A 46 29.48 -14.56 10.23
CA ILE A 46 28.08 -14.92 10.45
C ILE A 46 27.37 -13.84 11.27
N ALA A 47 28.01 -13.32 12.32
CA ALA A 47 27.46 -12.23 13.12
C ALA A 47 27.24 -10.95 12.29
N LEU A 48 28.19 -10.61 11.42
CA LEU A 48 28.08 -9.46 10.51
C LEU A 48 26.96 -9.68 9.47
N ALA A 49 26.87 -10.87 8.89
CA ALA A 49 25.80 -11.23 7.94
C ALA A 49 24.42 -11.17 8.60
N ASN A 50 24.29 -11.67 9.84
CA ASN A 50 23.06 -11.57 10.62
C ASN A 50 22.68 -10.12 10.91
N LEU A 51 23.65 -9.28 11.29
CA LEU A 51 23.42 -7.85 11.52
C LEU A 51 22.91 -7.15 10.25
N LEU A 52 23.54 -7.41 9.10
CA LEU A 52 23.11 -6.88 7.80
C LEU A 52 21.72 -7.35 7.41
N LEU A 53 21.39 -8.63 7.64
CA LEU A 53 20.06 -9.18 7.39
C LEU A 53 18.99 -8.51 8.25
N VAL A 54 19.26 -8.32 9.55
CA VAL A 54 18.32 -7.64 10.46
C VAL A 54 18.06 -6.20 10.00
N ILE A 55 19.11 -5.46 9.64
CA ILE A 55 18.97 -4.09 9.12
C ILE A 55 18.15 -4.08 7.82
N TYR A 56 18.44 -5.00 6.90
CA TYR A 56 17.72 -5.13 5.64
C TYR A 56 16.23 -5.45 5.85
N ILE A 57 15.92 -6.45 6.69
CA ILE A 57 14.54 -6.84 7.02
C ILE A 57 13.80 -5.69 7.68
N PHE A 58 14.43 -5.02 8.65
CA PHE A 58 13.81 -3.91 9.38
C PHE A 58 13.50 -2.72 8.46
N SER A 59 14.44 -2.31 7.60
CA SER A 59 14.22 -1.21 6.65
C SER A 59 13.09 -1.52 5.65
N LYS A 60 13.08 -2.75 5.11
CA LYS A 60 12.05 -3.22 4.17
C LYS A 60 10.68 -3.35 4.82
N ASN A 61 10.60 -3.90 6.04
CA ASN A 61 9.35 -4.03 6.78
C ASN A 61 8.79 -2.66 7.16
N ASN A 62 9.60 -1.76 7.71
CA ASN A 62 9.14 -0.41 8.10
C ASN A 62 8.55 0.38 6.91
N THR A 63 9.12 0.21 5.71
CA THR A 63 8.59 0.84 4.49
C THR A 63 7.26 0.21 4.04
N LYS A 64 7.16 -1.13 4.07
CA LYS A 64 5.94 -1.86 3.73
C LYS A 64 4.81 -1.60 4.72
N ASP A 65 5.13 -1.54 6.00
CA ASP A 65 4.18 -1.31 7.09
C ASP A 65 3.60 0.10 7.00
N LYS A 66 4.44 1.12 6.75
CA LYS A 66 3.98 2.50 6.53
C LYS A 66 3.01 2.62 5.35
N ASN A 67 3.37 2.04 4.21
CA ASN A 67 2.51 2.07 3.02
C ASN A 67 1.18 1.33 3.27
N THR A 68 1.23 0.14 3.87
CA THR A 68 0.03 -0.63 4.22
C THR A 68 -0.86 0.13 5.21
N ASN A 69 -0.27 0.79 6.21
CA ASN A 69 -0.99 1.60 7.18
C ASN A 69 -1.64 2.83 6.53
N GLU A 70 -0.98 3.49 5.58
CA GLU A 70 -1.54 4.62 4.85
C GLU A 70 -2.72 4.20 3.97
N LYS A 71 -2.56 3.10 3.21
CA LYS A 71 -3.65 2.51 2.42
C LYS A 71 -4.86 2.18 3.29
N ASN A 72 -4.62 1.49 4.40
CA ASN A 72 -5.67 1.15 5.37
C ASN A 72 -6.34 2.41 5.93
N ARG A 73 -5.57 3.46 6.24
CA ARG A 73 -6.12 4.75 6.70
C ARG A 73 -7.04 5.37 5.64
N LYS A 74 -6.60 5.46 4.39
CA LYS A 74 -7.41 6.03 3.29
C LYS A 74 -8.71 5.23 3.08
N ILE A 75 -8.63 3.89 3.07
CA ILE A 75 -9.82 3.01 3.00
C ILE A 75 -10.77 3.26 4.18
N ASN A 76 -10.23 3.38 5.40
CA ASN A 76 -11.05 3.59 6.59
C ASN A 76 -11.72 4.97 6.58
N LEU A 77 -11.04 5.99 6.05
CA LEU A 77 -11.61 7.32 5.83
C LEU A 77 -12.72 7.29 4.79
N LEU A 78 -12.53 6.60 3.67
CA LEU A 78 -13.58 6.39 2.67
C LEU A 78 -14.82 5.74 3.28
N LYS A 79 -14.62 4.64 4.02
CA LYS A 79 -15.72 3.94 4.68
C LYS A 79 -16.45 4.87 5.65
N THR A 80 -15.72 5.51 6.55
CA THR A 80 -16.32 6.32 7.61
C THR A 80 -16.97 7.58 7.03
N LEU A 81 -16.18 8.45 6.39
CA LEU A 81 -16.64 9.78 5.98
C LEU A 81 -17.67 9.74 4.85
N VAL A 82 -17.50 8.84 3.89
CA VAL A 82 -18.34 8.81 2.69
C VAL A 82 -19.42 7.75 2.82
N LEU A 83 -19.06 6.48 3.03
CA LEU A 83 -20.04 5.38 2.96
C LEU A 83 -20.99 5.38 4.17
N ASP A 84 -20.47 5.59 5.38
CA ASP A 84 -21.28 5.50 6.59
C ASP A 84 -22.05 6.81 6.84
N TYR A 85 -21.42 7.97 6.66
CA TYR A 85 -22.04 9.26 6.99
C TYR A 85 -22.76 9.95 5.83
N ASN A 86 -22.32 9.78 4.58
CA ASN A 86 -22.72 10.70 3.52
C ASN A 86 -23.30 10.05 2.26
N ILE A 87 -23.40 8.71 2.22
CA ILE A 87 -23.93 7.97 1.06
C ILE A 87 -25.40 8.31 0.75
N SER A 88 -26.14 8.81 1.73
CA SER A 88 -27.51 9.30 1.51
C SER A 88 -27.54 10.44 0.49
N LYS A 89 -26.58 11.37 0.54
CA LYS A 89 -26.46 12.48 -0.41
C LYS A 89 -26.22 12.00 -1.84
N PHE A 90 -25.43 10.94 -2.00
CA PHE A 90 -25.26 10.28 -3.28
C PHE A 90 -26.58 9.74 -3.84
N TYR A 91 -27.36 9.03 -3.03
CA TYR A 91 -28.65 8.50 -3.52
C TYR A 91 -29.70 9.58 -3.76
N SER A 92 -29.71 10.64 -2.94
CA SER A 92 -30.57 11.81 -3.13
C SER A 92 -30.27 12.48 -4.46
N PHE A 93 -29.00 12.83 -4.74
CA PHE A 93 -28.61 13.45 -6.01
C PHE A 93 -29.13 12.69 -7.23
N PHE A 94 -28.90 11.38 -7.31
CA PHE A 94 -29.37 10.57 -8.45
C PHE A 94 -30.90 10.47 -8.52
N THR A 95 -31.59 10.52 -7.39
CA THR A 95 -33.06 10.58 -7.34
C THR A 95 -33.55 11.92 -7.86
N ASP A 96 -32.98 13.03 -7.37
CA ASP A 96 -33.38 14.40 -7.68
C ASP A 96 -33.12 14.72 -9.16
N VAL A 97 -31.96 14.33 -9.71
CA VAL A 97 -31.67 14.44 -11.15
C VAL A 97 -32.65 13.60 -11.98
N SER A 98 -32.97 12.38 -11.54
CA SER A 98 -33.96 11.54 -12.25
C SER A 98 -35.37 12.15 -12.22
N GLU A 99 -35.74 12.79 -11.12
CA GLU A 99 -37.03 13.47 -10.99
C GLU A 99 -37.08 14.73 -11.84
N LYS A 100 -35.99 15.52 -11.85
CA LYS A 100 -35.94 16.73 -12.67
C LYS A 100 -35.96 16.47 -14.15
N THR A 101 -35.19 15.48 -14.60
CA THR A 101 -35.16 15.09 -16.01
C THR A 101 -36.50 14.56 -16.50
N LYS A 102 -37.38 14.01 -15.65
CA LYS A 102 -38.75 13.65 -16.09
C LYS A 102 -39.55 14.85 -16.60
N LEU A 103 -39.24 16.07 -16.14
CA LEU A 103 -39.93 17.27 -16.59
C LEU A 103 -39.63 17.61 -18.05
N VAL A 104 -38.52 17.11 -18.62
CA VAL A 104 -38.23 17.27 -20.06
C VAL A 104 -38.96 16.27 -20.95
N ASN A 105 -39.61 15.26 -20.37
CA ASN A 105 -40.46 14.28 -21.07
C ASN A 105 -41.86 14.84 -21.35
N VAL A 106 -41.94 16.08 -21.84
CA VAL A 106 -43.18 16.77 -22.19
C VAL A 106 -43.10 17.25 -23.64
N ARG A 107 -44.15 16.97 -24.42
CA ARG A 107 -44.22 17.40 -25.82
C ARG A 107 -44.40 18.91 -25.90
N GLY A 108 -43.58 19.57 -26.71
CA GLY A 108 -43.69 21.01 -26.96
C GLY A 108 -43.16 21.89 -25.82
N LEU A 109 -42.31 21.34 -24.94
CA LEU A 109 -41.61 22.11 -23.92
C LEU A 109 -40.80 23.25 -24.56
N SER A 110 -40.97 24.47 -24.06
CA SER A 110 -40.29 25.65 -24.59
C SER A 110 -38.78 25.58 -24.35
N MET A 111 -38.01 26.33 -25.13
CA MET A 111 -36.55 26.44 -24.94
C MET A 111 -36.21 27.05 -23.58
N GLU A 112 -37.02 28.02 -23.11
CA GLU A 112 -36.85 28.67 -21.82
C GLU A 112 -37.09 27.68 -20.65
N ASP A 113 -38.12 26.85 -20.75
CA ASP A 113 -38.37 25.81 -19.74
C ASP A 113 -37.28 24.74 -19.72
N ARG A 114 -36.73 24.38 -20.89
CA ARG A 114 -35.57 23.46 -21.00
C ARG A 114 -34.34 24.05 -20.33
N ALA A 115 -34.04 25.32 -20.59
CA ALA A 115 -32.95 26.05 -19.95
C ALA A 115 -33.11 26.05 -18.44
N LYS A 116 -34.29 26.39 -17.94
CA LYS A 116 -34.56 26.39 -16.51
C LYS A 116 -34.38 25.01 -15.86
N ILE A 117 -34.87 23.93 -16.49
CA ILE A 117 -34.68 22.57 -15.96
C ILE A 117 -33.20 22.20 -15.97
N ASN A 118 -32.46 22.57 -17.02
CA ASN A 118 -31.03 22.33 -17.11
C ASN A 118 -30.25 23.08 -16.03
N ASP A 119 -30.58 24.34 -15.76
CA ASP A 119 -29.98 25.13 -14.69
C ASP A 119 -30.21 24.48 -13.33
N GLU A 120 -31.44 24.04 -13.05
CA GLU A 120 -31.76 23.32 -11.81
C GLU A 120 -30.99 21.98 -11.70
N ILE A 121 -30.71 21.29 -12.80
CA ILE A 121 -29.85 20.08 -12.80
C ILE A 121 -28.39 20.45 -12.51
N ASN A 122 -27.89 21.55 -13.05
CA ASN A 122 -26.54 22.05 -12.76
C ASN A 122 -26.38 22.51 -11.31
N ASP A 123 -27.42 23.11 -10.72
CA ASP A 123 -27.45 23.45 -9.30
C ASP A 123 -27.38 22.19 -8.43
N LEU A 124 -28.17 21.15 -8.75
CA LEU A 124 -28.08 19.85 -8.07
C LEU A 124 -26.69 19.23 -8.15
N ALA A 125 -26.02 19.35 -9.31
CA ALA A 125 -24.65 18.87 -9.49
C ALA A 125 -23.64 19.65 -8.65
N THR A 126 -23.81 20.97 -8.57
CA THR A 126 -22.98 21.85 -7.74
C THR A 126 -23.13 21.50 -6.25
N ASP A 127 -24.37 21.33 -5.78
CA ASP A 127 -24.66 20.93 -4.41
C ASP A 127 -24.11 19.53 -4.11
N PHE A 128 -24.25 18.58 -5.04
CA PHE A 128 -23.70 17.24 -4.90
C PHE A 128 -22.17 17.26 -4.83
N ARG A 129 -21.51 18.08 -5.64
CA ARG A 129 -20.06 18.25 -5.58
C ARG A 129 -19.62 18.72 -4.20
N GLN A 130 -20.18 19.82 -3.73
CA GLN A 130 -19.80 20.42 -2.44
C GLN A 130 -20.13 19.51 -1.25
N SER A 131 -21.31 18.89 -1.28
CA SER A 131 -21.81 18.11 -0.14
C SER A 131 -21.28 16.69 -0.11
N PHE A 132 -20.83 16.11 -1.24
CA PHE A 132 -20.40 14.71 -1.33
C PHE A 132 -19.01 14.53 -1.95
N ILE A 133 -18.77 15.08 -3.15
CA ILE A 133 -17.52 14.82 -3.90
C ILE A 133 -16.31 15.46 -3.22
N ASP A 134 -16.43 16.66 -2.65
CA ASP A 134 -15.29 17.36 -2.04
C ASP A 134 -14.72 16.61 -0.82
N LEU A 135 -15.49 15.70 -0.20
CA LEU A 135 -14.98 14.83 0.88
C LEU A 135 -13.82 13.93 0.41
N PHE A 136 -13.79 13.58 -0.87
CA PHE A 136 -12.77 12.71 -1.43
C PHE A 136 -11.39 13.37 -1.51
N ILE A 137 -11.32 14.72 -1.51
CA ILE A 137 -10.04 15.46 -1.46
C ILE A 137 -9.23 15.06 -0.21
N ALA A 138 -9.92 14.82 0.91
CA ALA A 138 -9.28 14.41 2.17
C ALA A 138 -8.81 12.94 2.17
N ILE A 139 -9.30 12.14 1.22
CA ILE A 139 -9.01 10.71 1.10
C ILE A 139 -7.92 10.51 0.06
N ASP A 140 -8.21 10.88 -1.18
CA ASP A 140 -7.33 10.71 -2.33
C ASP A 140 -7.74 11.60 -3.51
N ASN A 141 -6.80 12.40 -4.03
CA ASN A 141 -7.07 13.35 -5.12
C ASN A 141 -7.46 12.67 -6.42
N LYS A 142 -6.87 11.50 -6.73
CA LYS A 142 -7.20 10.78 -7.96
C LYS A 142 -8.63 10.22 -7.89
N LEU A 143 -9.01 9.67 -6.73
CA LEU A 143 -10.38 9.22 -6.50
C LEU A 143 -11.39 10.38 -6.61
N TYR A 144 -11.05 11.54 -6.04
CA TYR A 144 -11.83 12.77 -6.20
C TYR A 144 -12.00 13.15 -7.69
N ASP A 145 -10.90 13.23 -8.43
CA ASP A 145 -10.91 13.62 -9.85
C ASP A 145 -11.73 12.63 -10.70
N ASP A 146 -11.61 11.33 -10.43
CA ASP A 146 -12.35 10.28 -11.15
C ASP A 146 -13.87 10.39 -10.91
N ILE A 147 -14.29 10.66 -9.68
CA ILE A 147 -15.72 10.82 -9.33
C ILE A 147 -16.28 12.13 -9.88
N LEU A 148 -15.53 13.22 -9.76
CA LEU A 148 -15.89 14.52 -10.31
C LEU A 148 -16.10 14.40 -11.82
N LYS A 149 -15.12 13.85 -12.53
CA LYS A 149 -15.19 13.66 -13.98
C LYS A 149 -16.39 12.82 -14.41
N LYS A 150 -16.74 11.77 -13.67
CA LYS A 150 -17.92 10.94 -13.97
C LYS A 150 -19.24 11.68 -13.77
N THR A 151 -19.26 12.59 -12.80
CA THR A 151 -20.41 13.46 -12.54
C THR A 151 -20.53 14.49 -13.65
N ASP A 152 -19.44 15.19 -13.99
CA ASP A 152 -19.41 16.18 -15.07
C ASP A 152 -19.84 15.57 -16.41
N LEU A 153 -19.32 14.38 -16.76
CA LEU A 153 -19.72 13.66 -17.97
C LEU A 153 -21.22 13.34 -18.00
N LEU A 154 -21.83 13.03 -16.86
CA LEU A 154 -23.28 12.82 -16.79
C LEU A 154 -24.01 14.13 -17.04
N ILE A 155 -23.62 15.22 -16.38
CA ILE A 155 -24.30 16.51 -16.52
C ILE A 155 -24.17 17.07 -17.93
N ASP A 156 -22.99 16.95 -18.54
CA ASP A 156 -22.74 17.31 -19.94
C ASP A 156 -23.61 16.47 -20.87
N GLY A 157 -23.67 15.15 -20.65
CA GLY A 157 -24.49 14.23 -21.44
C GLY A 157 -25.98 14.55 -21.37
N LEU A 158 -26.49 14.85 -20.17
CA LEU A 158 -27.86 15.29 -19.95
C LEU A 158 -28.13 16.64 -20.63
N THR A 159 -27.24 17.62 -20.46
CA THR A 159 -27.35 18.95 -21.08
C THR A 159 -27.47 18.82 -22.59
N ASN A 160 -26.53 18.10 -23.20
CA ASN A 160 -26.52 17.86 -24.65
C ASN A 160 -27.81 17.18 -25.12
N THR A 161 -28.28 16.17 -24.38
CA THR A 161 -29.52 15.45 -24.71
C THR A 161 -30.76 16.33 -24.58
N ILE A 162 -30.82 17.23 -23.59
CA ILE A 162 -31.95 18.14 -23.37
C ILE A 162 -32.10 19.15 -24.51
N PHE A 163 -30.99 19.58 -25.10
CA PHE A 163 -30.98 20.59 -26.17
C PHE A 163 -30.84 20.01 -27.58
N ASP A 164 -30.72 18.68 -27.72
CA ASP A 164 -30.67 18.03 -29.03
C ASP A 164 -32.06 17.98 -29.68
N GLU A 165 -32.28 18.81 -30.70
CA GLU A 165 -33.51 18.85 -31.50
C GLU A 165 -33.79 17.52 -32.25
N GLY A 166 -32.76 16.71 -32.49
CA GLY A 166 -32.87 15.39 -33.10
C GLY A 166 -33.44 14.31 -32.16
N ILE A 167 -33.52 14.58 -30.85
CA ILE A 167 -33.99 13.63 -29.84
C ILE A 167 -35.39 14.04 -29.37
N ASN A 168 -36.39 13.25 -29.74
CA ASN A 168 -37.74 13.41 -29.20
C ASN A 168 -37.84 12.81 -27.79
N LEU A 169 -37.57 13.63 -26.77
CA LEU A 169 -37.66 13.24 -25.36
C LEU A 169 -39.09 12.96 -24.86
N ALA A 170 -40.13 13.38 -25.58
CA ALA A 170 -41.51 12.99 -25.27
C ALA A 170 -41.82 11.54 -25.69
N HIS A 171 -40.97 10.94 -26.52
CA HIS A 171 -41.07 9.52 -26.87
C HIS A 171 -40.39 8.67 -25.79
N LYS A 172 -41.20 8.02 -24.96
CA LYS A 172 -40.74 7.26 -23.80
C LYS A 172 -39.55 6.32 -24.07
N PRO A 173 -39.52 5.47 -25.11
CA PRO A 173 -38.35 4.64 -25.39
C PRO A 173 -37.05 5.44 -25.59
N LYS A 174 -37.14 6.63 -26.21
CA LYS A 174 -35.96 7.48 -26.44
C LYS A 174 -35.52 8.17 -25.16
N PHE A 175 -36.47 8.63 -24.34
CA PHE A 175 -36.17 9.15 -23.01
C PHE A 175 -35.46 8.10 -22.14
N GLU A 176 -35.96 6.86 -22.10
CA GLU A 176 -35.34 5.78 -21.33
C GLU A 176 -33.92 5.45 -21.83
N GLU A 177 -33.73 5.45 -23.15
CA GLU A 177 -32.43 5.16 -23.77
C GLU A 177 -31.40 6.26 -23.52
N SER A 178 -31.78 7.53 -23.68
CA SER A 178 -30.86 8.66 -23.67
C SER A 178 -30.69 9.31 -22.29
N ILE A 179 -31.71 9.27 -21.42
CA ILE A 179 -31.66 9.91 -20.10
C ILE A 179 -31.57 8.85 -19.00
N THR A 180 -32.60 8.01 -18.83
CA THR A 180 -32.67 7.08 -17.69
C THR A 180 -31.46 6.14 -17.65
N LYS A 181 -31.09 5.58 -18.80
CA LYS A 181 -29.95 4.68 -18.91
C LYS A 181 -28.64 5.38 -18.53
N GLU A 182 -28.43 6.61 -18.98
CA GLU A 182 -27.22 7.38 -18.72
C GLU A 182 -27.06 7.66 -17.22
N ILE A 183 -28.13 8.13 -16.56
CA ILE A 183 -28.17 8.34 -15.11
C ILE A 183 -27.84 7.04 -14.36
N ARG A 184 -28.45 5.91 -14.78
CA ARG A 184 -28.21 4.60 -14.15
C ARG A 184 -26.77 4.11 -14.32
N LEU A 185 -26.21 4.30 -15.52
CA LEU A 185 -24.83 3.91 -15.81
C LEU A 185 -23.84 4.73 -14.98
N SER A 186 -23.98 6.06 -14.97
CA SER A 186 -23.14 6.94 -14.16
C SER A 186 -23.21 6.60 -12.67
N LYS A 187 -24.42 6.41 -12.13
CA LYS A 187 -24.61 5.94 -10.74
C LYS A 187 -23.83 4.67 -10.45
N THR A 188 -23.93 3.68 -11.33
CA THR A 188 -23.25 2.39 -11.16
C THR A 188 -21.74 2.52 -11.27
N GLU A 189 -21.25 3.36 -12.18
CA GLU A 189 -19.83 3.59 -12.34
C GLU A 189 -19.20 4.30 -11.16
N ILE A 190 -19.85 5.34 -10.61
CA ILE A 190 -19.35 6.04 -9.43
C ILE A 190 -19.31 5.09 -8.22
N ILE A 191 -20.35 4.28 -8.02
CA ILE A 191 -20.33 3.20 -7.00
C ILE A 191 -19.14 2.27 -7.25
N ARG A 192 -18.97 1.78 -8.48
CA ARG A 192 -17.86 0.87 -8.81
C ARG A 192 -16.52 1.52 -8.49
N THR A 193 -16.31 2.78 -8.86
CA THR A 193 -15.10 3.54 -8.56
C THR A 193 -14.83 3.59 -7.05
N MET A 194 -15.84 3.97 -6.24
CA MET A 194 -15.71 3.98 -4.78
C MET A 194 -15.35 2.61 -4.20
N PHE A 195 -16.04 1.55 -4.62
CA PHE A 195 -15.83 0.20 -4.07
C PHE A 195 -14.59 -0.51 -4.61
N SER A 196 -14.08 -0.11 -5.77
CA SER A 196 -12.82 -0.62 -6.34
C SER A 196 -11.58 0.05 -5.74
N TYR A 197 -11.76 1.09 -4.92
CA TYR A 197 -10.66 1.84 -4.34
C TYR A 197 -9.85 0.99 -3.35
N SER A 198 -8.54 0.93 -3.56
CA SER A 198 -7.59 0.08 -2.83
C SER A 198 -6.67 0.85 -1.86
N GLY A 199 -6.95 2.13 -1.61
CA GLY A 199 -6.11 2.97 -0.74
C GLY A 199 -4.86 3.53 -1.43
N GLU A 200 -4.72 3.36 -2.75
CA GLU A 200 -3.61 3.91 -3.55
C GLU A 200 -3.53 5.44 -3.46
#